data_AF-A0A978S5Z6-F1
#
_entry.id   AF-A0A978S5Z6-F1
#
_cell.length_a   1.000
_cell.length_b   1.000
_cell.length_c   1.000
_cell.angle_alpha   90.00
_cell.angle_beta   90.00
_cell.angle_gamma   90.00
#
_symmetry.space_group_name_H-M   'P 1'
#
loop_
_entity.id
_entity.type
_entity.pdbx_description
1 polymer ?
#
loop_
_entity_poly.entity_id
_entity_poly.type
_entity_poly.pdbx_seq_one_letter_code
_entity_poly.pdbx_strand_id
1 'polypeptide(L)'
;MTNYITKINQIITNIEKSPNLREFETVELPFKLVEATWELMAFAYPPQVLQQLGDTDPDTLDAWGLALAATMEMQLQIVGKWQQQLTSLPLPEGLKAKITDGYDKLGEIAANTSQFMADFDQLLRQEKQLKEAQEELHRLQQTAAELQQIQTELETANLEQLRGEIATLAAAIEPERETLAALQEQKENLAGEMAAISQQKERLMEGINYLKSGISGGERETIGLAREMLNIHEGLRQDLSVSLASILADVGSQQGELRRIKEQIQTAVQEFNQYQRRVGEMQGYLQAHFQRDRELGQLLPVDQQKVNNLIDNIQQNLAQMDGELAAARSVLAESQQKITLSF
;
A
#
# COMPACT_ATOMS: atom_id res chain seq x y z
N MET A 1 83.04 58.14 -4.07
CA MET A 1 83.63 56.80 -4.28
C MET A 1 84.84 56.83 -5.23
N THR A 2 84.72 57.32 -6.46
CA THR A 2 85.82 57.34 -7.46
C THR A 2 87.12 58.01 -6.99
N ASN A 3 87.04 59.14 -6.28
CA ASN A 3 88.24 59.83 -5.76
C ASN A 3 89.01 59.02 -4.69
N TYR A 4 88.31 58.27 -3.83
CA TYR A 4 88.95 57.43 -2.80
C TYR A 4 89.64 56.21 -3.41
N ILE A 5 88.99 55.58 -4.41
CA ILE A 5 89.57 54.45 -5.15
C ILE A 5 90.83 54.92 -5.92
N THR A 6 90.80 56.10 -6.54
CA THR A 6 91.97 56.69 -7.19
C THR A 6 93.11 56.96 -6.20
N LYS A 7 92.81 57.51 -5.01
CA LYS A 7 93.80 57.73 -3.93
C LYS A 7 94.44 56.42 -3.47
N ILE A 8 93.64 55.38 -3.24
CA ILE A 8 94.12 54.03 -2.88
C ILE A 8 95.04 53.47 -3.97
N ASN A 9 94.62 53.52 -5.23
CA ASN A 9 95.41 53.01 -6.36
C ASN A 9 96.72 53.78 -6.55
N GLN A 10 96.74 55.09 -6.30
CA GLN A 10 97.96 55.89 -6.31
C GLN A 10 98.94 55.46 -5.19
N ILE A 11 98.44 55.22 -3.98
CA ILE A 11 99.27 54.72 -2.87
C ILE A 11 99.83 53.33 -3.19
N ILE A 12 99.01 52.42 -3.72
CA ILE A 12 99.46 51.08 -4.16
C ILE A 12 100.56 51.19 -5.22
N THR A 13 100.35 52.04 -6.24
CA THR A 13 101.34 52.26 -7.31
C THR A 13 102.65 52.82 -6.75
N ASN A 14 102.59 53.68 -5.72
CA ASN A 14 103.78 54.23 -5.07
C ASN A 14 104.52 53.17 -4.22
N ILE A 15 103.78 52.27 -3.57
CA ILE A 15 104.36 51.12 -2.86
C ILE A 15 105.09 50.20 -3.84
N GLU A 16 104.46 49.86 -4.98
CA GLU A 16 105.03 48.98 -6.01
C GLU A 16 106.28 49.56 -6.68
N LYS A 17 106.34 50.88 -6.86
CA LYS A 17 107.49 51.58 -7.47
C LYS A 17 108.61 51.88 -6.47
N SER A 18 108.36 51.75 -5.18
CA SER A 18 109.36 52.02 -4.14
C SER A 18 110.37 50.88 -4.06
N PRO A 19 111.69 51.14 -4.20
CA PRO A 19 112.70 50.09 -4.16
C PRO A 19 112.86 49.46 -2.77
N ASN A 20 112.50 50.18 -1.70
CA ASN A 20 112.55 49.71 -0.32
C ASN A 20 111.54 50.46 0.55
N LEU A 21 110.73 49.74 1.33
CA LEU A 21 109.73 50.29 2.27
C LEU A 21 110.30 50.61 3.66
N ARG A 22 111.61 50.43 3.85
CA ARG A 22 112.31 50.72 5.12
C ARG A 22 112.91 52.13 5.16
N GLU A 23 112.83 52.87 4.06
CA GLU A 23 113.35 54.23 3.98
C GLU A 23 112.38 55.21 4.64
N PHE A 24 112.93 56.30 5.19
CA PHE A 24 112.15 57.27 5.95
C PHE A 24 110.96 57.84 5.17
N GLU A 25 111.12 58.05 3.86
CA GLU A 25 110.08 58.61 2.99
C GLU A 25 109.01 57.59 2.58
N THR A 26 109.30 56.28 2.67
CA THR A 26 108.43 55.21 2.17
C THR A 26 107.82 54.34 3.28
N VAL A 27 108.35 54.42 4.51
CA VAL A 27 107.89 53.64 5.67
C VAL A 27 106.44 53.94 6.08
N GLU A 28 105.94 55.13 5.76
CA GLU A 28 104.56 55.54 6.04
C GLU A 28 103.53 55.02 5.02
N LEU A 29 103.97 54.59 3.83
CA LEU A 29 103.06 54.24 2.73
C LEU A 29 102.05 53.13 3.09
N PRO A 30 102.43 52.05 3.78
CA PRO A 30 101.48 51.03 4.21
C PRO A 30 100.42 51.57 5.19
N PHE A 31 100.79 52.52 6.06
CA PHE A 31 99.86 53.11 7.02
C PHE A 31 98.89 54.08 6.32
N LYS A 32 99.37 54.86 5.35
CA LYS A 32 98.52 55.71 4.49
C LYS A 32 97.51 54.89 3.69
N LEU A 33 97.87 53.67 3.29
CA LEU A 33 96.94 52.76 2.61
C LEU A 33 95.78 52.37 3.55
N VAL A 34 96.10 51.98 4.79
CA VAL A 34 95.08 51.64 5.80
C VAL A 34 94.15 52.83 6.07
N GLU A 35 94.72 54.03 6.27
CA GLU A 35 93.94 55.25 6.48
C GLU A 35 92.98 55.53 5.31
N ALA A 36 93.47 55.44 4.06
CA ALA A 36 92.63 55.64 2.88
C ALA A 36 91.51 54.59 2.75
N THR A 37 91.75 53.34 3.15
CA THR A 37 90.70 52.30 3.18
C THR A 37 89.64 52.58 4.24
N TRP A 38 90.03 53.14 5.40
CA TRP A 38 89.10 53.53 6.44
C TRP A 38 88.21 54.72 6.02
N GLU A 39 88.81 55.73 5.38
CA GLU A 39 88.06 56.84 4.78
C GLU A 39 87.02 56.36 3.77
N LEU A 40 87.37 55.37 2.94
CA LEU A 40 86.45 54.77 1.97
C LEU A 40 85.29 54.05 2.67
N MET A 41 85.56 53.30 3.74
CA MET A 41 84.52 52.61 4.53
C MET A 41 83.58 53.61 5.21
N ALA A 42 84.11 54.67 5.83
CA ALA A 42 83.30 55.72 6.44
C ALA A 42 82.43 56.45 5.41
N PHE A 43 82.92 56.62 4.17
CA PHE A 43 82.13 57.17 3.07
C PHE A 43 81.03 56.23 2.58
N ALA A 44 81.30 54.92 2.55
CA ALA A 44 80.34 53.92 2.09
C ALA A 44 79.18 53.72 3.08
N TYR A 45 79.43 53.90 4.38
CA TYR A 45 78.46 53.73 5.45
C TYR A 45 78.31 55.01 6.29
N PRO A 46 77.73 56.08 5.74
CA PRO A 46 77.45 57.28 6.51
C PRO A 46 76.33 57.03 7.54
N PRO A 47 76.24 57.83 8.62
CA PRO A 47 75.28 57.62 9.70
C PRO A 47 73.82 57.47 9.23
N GLN A 48 73.44 58.19 8.17
CA GLN A 48 72.09 58.13 7.61
C GLN A 48 71.77 56.78 6.97
N VAL A 49 72.75 56.13 6.33
CA VAL A 49 72.57 54.80 5.75
C VAL A 49 72.47 53.75 6.84
N LEU A 50 73.27 53.86 7.90
CA LEU A 50 73.19 52.96 9.06
C LEU A 50 71.84 53.11 9.80
N GLN A 51 71.30 54.33 9.92
CA GLN A 51 69.96 54.55 10.46
C GLN A 51 68.87 53.92 9.60
N GLN A 52 68.94 54.11 8.28
CA GLN A 52 67.98 53.49 7.35
C GLN A 52 68.03 51.96 7.42
N LEU A 53 69.23 51.38 7.54
CA LEU A 53 69.39 49.94 7.73
C LEU A 53 68.75 49.48 9.04
N GLY A 54 68.91 50.22 10.14
CA GLY A 54 68.25 49.91 11.40
C GLY A 54 66.72 49.88 11.32
N ASP A 55 66.13 50.74 10.49
CA ASP A 55 64.67 50.81 10.32
C ASP A 55 64.12 49.78 9.32
N THR A 56 64.91 49.38 8.31
CA THR A 56 64.43 48.59 7.16
C THR A 56 64.96 47.17 7.10
N ASP A 57 66.19 46.93 7.57
CA ASP A 57 66.88 45.64 7.53
C ASP A 57 67.91 45.53 8.68
N PRO A 58 67.43 45.28 9.92
CA PRO A 58 68.28 45.21 11.11
C PRO A 58 69.36 44.13 11.01
N ASP A 59 69.07 43.00 10.35
CA ASP A 59 70.00 41.89 10.20
C ASP A 59 71.25 42.29 9.42
N THR A 60 71.10 43.17 8.42
CA THR A 60 72.22 43.73 7.65
C THR A 60 73.04 44.73 8.48
N LEU A 61 72.41 45.49 9.38
CA LEU A 61 73.12 46.38 10.31
C LEU A 61 73.95 45.58 11.32
N ASP A 62 73.39 44.48 11.83
CA ASP A 62 74.10 43.56 12.74
C ASP A 62 75.31 42.93 12.06
N ALA A 63 75.16 42.46 10.81
CA ALA A 63 76.25 41.91 10.01
C ALA A 63 77.37 42.94 9.78
N TRP A 64 77.03 44.21 9.55
CA TRP A 64 78.00 45.29 9.44
C TRP A 64 78.74 45.53 10.77
N GLY A 65 78.02 45.56 11.89
CA GLY A 65 78.60 45.71 13.22
C GLY A 65 79.59 44.59 13.57
N LEU A 66 79.23 43.35 13.25
CA LEU A 66 80.10 42.18 13.40
C LEU A 66 81.37 42.28 12.53
N ALA A 67 81.24 42.72 11.28
CA ALA A 67 82.38 42.90 10.38
C ALA A 67 83.34 44.01 10.87
N LEU A 68 82.81 45.10 11.43
CA LEU A 68 83.59 46.17 12.03
C LEU A 68 84.37 45.68 13.26
N ALA A 69 83.70 44.96 14.16
CA ALA A 69 84.31 44.38 15.35
C ALA A 69 85.44 43.41 15.00
N ALA A 70 85.20 42.50 14.04
CA ALA A 70 86.23 41.57 13.54
C ALA A 70 87.44 42.30 12.92
N THR A 71 87.19 43.41 12.22
CA THR A 71 88.27 44.23 11.63
C THR A 71 89.12 44.91 12.70
N MET A 72 88.50 45.44 13.76
CA MET A 72 89.21 46.05 14.89
C MET A 72 90.05 45.00 15.66
N GLU A 73 89.49 43.80 15.88
CA GLU A 73 90.21 42.71 16.54
C GLU A 73 91.45 42.29 15.73
N MET A 74 91.32 42.17 14.40
CA MET A 74 92.45 41.86 13.52
C MET A 74 93.55 42.94 13.59
N GLN A 75 93.17 44.22 13.65
CA GLN A 75 94.13 45.31 13.82
C GLN A 75 94.85 45.22 15.17
N LEU A 76 94.14 44.96 16.26
CA LEU A 76 94.75 44.75 17.58
C LEU A 76 95.73 43.57 17.59
N GLN A 77 95.39 42.46 16.92
CA GLN A 77 96.29 41.31 16.81
C GLN A 77 97.59 41.67 16.08
N ILE A 78 97.51 42.46 15.01
CA ILE A 78 98.69 42.93 14.27
C ILE A 78 99.54 43.87 15.13
N VAL A 79 98.92 44.86 15.78
CA VAL A 79 99.63 45.79 16.66
C VAL A 79 100.27 45.05 17.84
N GLY A 80 99.59 44.04 18.42
CA GLY A 80 100.14 43.20 19.48
C GLY A 80 101.38 42.42 19.04
N LYS A 81 101.39 41.87 17.83
CA LYS A 81 102.59 41.23 17.24
C LYS A 81 103.75 42.23 17.10
N TRP A 82 103.46 43.46 16.66
CA TRP A 82 104.47 44.50 16.54
C TRP A 82 104.97 44.98 17.91
N GLN A 83 104.10 45.08 18.91
CA GLN A 83 104.49 45.45 20.27
C GLN A 83 105.48 44.44 20.86
N GLN A 84 105.23 43.13 20.70
CA GLN A 84 106.16 42.08 21.13
C GLN A 84 107.53 42.19 20.44
N GLN A 85 107.54 42.50 19.15
CA GLN A 85 108.78 42.68 18.39
C GLN A 85 109.52 43.97 18.79
N LEU A 86 108.81 45.09 18.96
CA LEU A 86 109.38 46.38 19.30
C LEU A 86 109.92 46.41 20.73
N THR A 87 109.24 45.76 21.69
CA THR A 87 109.71 45.67 23.08
C THR A 87 110.98 44.82 23.21
N SER A 88 111.18 43.83 22.33
CA SER A 88 112.39 42.99 22.27
C SER A 88 113.63 43.71 21.73
N LEU A 89 113.46 44.87 21.06
CA LEU A 89 114.55 45.66 20.52
C LEU A 89 115.14 46.61 21.59
N PRO A 90 116.44 46.97 21.49
CA PRO A 90 117.07 47.96 22.37
C PRO A 90 116.66 49.39 21.97
N LEU A 91 115.37 49.70 22.08
CA LEU A 91 114.80 51.03 21.82
C LEU A 91 114.96 51.95 23.04
N PRO A 92 115.06 53.29 22.83
CA PRO A 92 114.99 54.28 23.91
C PRO A 92 113.72 54.12 24.77
N GLU A 93 113.83 54.26 26.09
CA GLU A 93 112.70 54.03 27.01
C GLU A 93 111.47 54.89 26.71
N GLY A 94 111.67 56.15 26.30
CA GLY A 94 110.56 57.05 25.92
C GLY A 94 109.75 56.56 24.71
N LEU A 95 110.36 55.81 23.79
CA LEU A 95 109.63 55.20 22.66
C LEU A 95 108.90 53.93 23.11
N LYS A 96 109.51 53.11 23.98
CA LYS A 96 108.84 51.93 24.56
C LYS A 96 107.58 52.33 25.34
N ALA A 97 107.68 53.37 26.16
CA ALA A 97 106.54 53.89 26.92
C ALA A 97 105.40 54.38 26.01
N LYS A 98 105.70 55.11 24.93
CA LYS A 98 104.68 55.58 23.96
C LYS A 98 104.00 54.44 23.21
N ILE A 99 104.75 53.39 22.85
CA ILE A 99 104.19 52.21 22.16
C ILE A 99 103.24 51.45 23.09
N THR A 100 103.63 51.24 24.35
CA THR A 100 102.77 50.58 25.34
C THR A 100 101.51 51.40 25.64
N ASP A 101 101.65 52.70 25.90
CA ASP A 101 100.48 53.60 26.13
C ASP A 101 99.51 53.62 24.94
N GLY A 102 100.03 53.63 23.71
CA GLY A 102 99.21 53.56 22.50
C GLY A 102 98.49 52.21 22.35
N TYR A 103 99.16 51.11 22.69
CA TYR A 103 98.56 49.77 22.67
C TYR A 103 97.46 49.63 23.71
N ASP A 104 97.71 50.07 24.95
CA ASP A 104 96.75 49.98 26.05
C ASP A 104 95.48 50.80 25.73
N LYS A 105 95.64 52.01 25.19
CA LYS A 105 94.51 52.84 24.71
C LYS A 105 93.71 52.17 23.60
N LEU A 106 94.38 51.54 22.63
CA LEU A 106 93.71 50.80 21.56
C LEU A 106 92.95 49.58 22.11
N GLY A 107 93.54 48.86 23.07
CA GLY A 107 92.89 47.76 23.76
C GLY A 107 91.65 48.20 24.54
N GLU A 108 91.73 49.33 25.25
CA GLU A 108 90.61 49.93 25.98
C GLU A 108 89.47 50.35 25.03
N ILE A 109 89.78 51.00 23.91
CA ILE A 109 88.79 51.40 22.91
C ILE A 109 88.07 50.18 22.30
N ALA A 110 88.80 49.12 21.99
CA ALA A 110 88.21 47.91 21.43
C ALA A 110 87.33 47.16 22.45
N ALA A 111 87.77 47.10 23.71
CA ALA A 111 86.99 46.52 24.80
C ALA A 111 85.69 47.31 25.03
N ASN A 112 85.78 48.64 25.08
CA ASN A 112 84.61 49.52 25.22
C ASN A 112 83.64 49.40 24.04
N THR A 113 84.15 49.33 22.81
CA THR A 113 83.31 49.13 21.61
C THR A 113 82.59 47.78 21.65
N SER A 114 83.29 46.71 22.05
CA SER A 114 82.71 45.37 22.16
C SER A 114 81.62 45.32 23.24
N GLN A 115 81.87 45.93 24.40
CA GLN A 115 80.88 46.04 25.47
C GLN A 115 79.66 46.85 25.04
N PHE A 116 79.87 47.97 24.33
CA PHE A 116 78.77 48.78 23.79
C PHE A 116 77.87 47.99 22.84
N MET A 117 78.45 47.18 21.94
CA MET A 117 77.66 46.33 21.04
C MET A 117 76.87 45.26 21.81
N ALA A 118 77.47 44.65 22.84
CA ALA A 118 76.78 43.69 23.69
C ALA A 118 75.61 44.31 24.47
N ASP A 119 75.80 45.52 25.01
CA ASP A 119 74.76 46.27 25.70
C ASP A 119 73.63 46.69 24.74
N PHE A 120 73.98 47.06 23.50
CA PHE A 120 73.02 47.40 22.45
C PHE A 120 72.15 46.19 22.06
N ASP A 121 72.75 45.02 21.87
CA ASP A 121 72.03 43.76 21.62
C ASP A 121 71.04 43.44 22.75
N GLN A 122 71.46 43.67 24.00
CA GLN A 122 70.58 43.46 25.14
C GLN A 122 69.40 44.44 25.13
N LEU A 123 69.64 45.71 24.79
CA LEU A 123 68.59 46.72 24.70
C LEU A 123 67.58 46.40 23.60
N LEU A 124 68.03 45.96 22.42
CA LEU A 124 67.15 45.53 21.33
C LEU A 124 66.26 44.34 21.74
N ARG A 125 66.81 43.37 22.47
CA ARG A 125 66.02 42.24 23.01
C ARG A 125 64.97 42.71 24.01
N GLN A 126 65.31 43.65 24.89
CA GLN A 126 64.36 44.23 25.85
C GLN A 126 63.26 45.02 25.14
N GLU A 127 63.58 45.79 24.11
CA GLU A 127 62.59 46.51 23.31
C GLU A 127 61.60 45.55 22.66
N LYS A 128 62.09 44.44 22.09
CA LYS A 128 61.23 43.41 21.50
C LYS A 128 60.27 42.81 22.54
N GLN A 129 60.78 42.45 23.73
CA GLN A 129 59.94 41.92 24.81
C GLN A 129 58.89 42.94 25.28
N LEU A 130 59.22 44.23 25.33
CA LEU A 130 58.28 45.29 25.68
C LEU A 130 57.16 45.41 24.62
N LYS A 131 57.48 45.31 23.33
CA LYS A 131 56.47 45.30 22.26
C LYS A 131 55.52 44.10 22.39
N GLU A 132 56.06 42.91 22.63
CA GLU A 132 55.25 41.70 22.85
C GLU A 132 54.33 41.84 24.07
N ALA A 133 54.85 42.35 25.19
CA ALA A 133 54.05 42.60 26.41
C ALA A 133 52.97 43.67 26.18
N GLN A 134 53.24 44.70 25.38
CA GLN A 134 52.27 45.72 25.02
C GLN A 134 51.11 45.15 24.19
N GLU A 135 51.39 44.26 23.25
CA GLU A 135 50.36 43.57 22.47
C GLU A 135 49.48 42.68 23.36
N GLU A 136 50.08 41.94 24.30
CA GLU A 136 49.34 41.11 25.26
C GLU A 136 48.43 41.96 26.15
N LEU A 137 48.94 43.09 26.66
CA LEU A 137 48.15 44.03 27.45
C LEU A 137 46.95 44.58 26.66
N HIS A 138 47.14 44.87 25.37
CA HIS A 138 46.03 45.33 24.52
C HIS A 138 44.96 44.25 24.34
N ARG A 139 45.35 42.97 24.18
CA ARG A 139 44.41 41.84 24.13
C ARG A 139 43.63 41.68 25.44
N LEU A 140 44.32 41.75 26.58
CA LEU A 140 43.67 41.66 27.88
C LEU A 140 42.66 42.80 28.11
N GLN A 141 42.97 44.02 27.66
CA GLN A 141 42.03 45.15 27.72
C GLN A 141 40.78 44.90 26.87
N GLN A 142 40.91 44.28 25.69
CA GLN A 142 39.74 43.91 24.87
C GLN A 142 38.88 42.86 25.55
N THR A 143 39.49 41.80 26.09
CA THR A 143 38.75 40.75 26.82
C THR A 143 38.04 41.31 28.05
N ALA A 144 38.66 42.26 28.77
CA ALA A 144 38.01 42.92 29.90
C ALA A 144 36.77 43.73 29.47
N ALA A 145 36.84 44.42 28.32
CA ALA A 145 35.70 45.15 27.78
C ALA A 145 34.55 44.21 27.36
N GLU A 146 34.87 43.07 26.72
CA GLU A 146 33.88 42.04 26.36
C GLU A 146 33.18 41.47 27.59
N LEU A 147 33.94 41.14 28.65
CA LEU A 147 33.37 40.66 29.91
C LEU A 147 32.45 41.68 30.56
N GLN A 148 32.82 42.96 30.51
CA GLN A 148 31.97 44.04 31.02
C GLN A 148 30.68 44.18 30.21
N GLN A 149 30.74 44.01 28.89
CA GLN A 149 29.54 43.99 28.05
C GLN A 149 28.63 42.81 28.42
N ILE A 150 29.17 41.60 28.54
CA ILE A 150 28.41 40.41 28.95
C ILE A 150 27.77 40.64 30.33
N GLN A 151 28.48 41.24 31.27
CA GLN A 151 27.93 41.58 32.58
C GLN A 151 26.73 42.54 32.45
N THR A 152 26.85 43.60 31.65
CA THR A 152 25.73 44.54 31.43
C THR A 152 24.54 43.88 30.74
N GLU A 153 24.78 42.98 29.78
CA GLU A 153 23.73 42.21 29.11
C GLU A 153 23.02 41.27 30.10
N LEU A 154 23.77 40.68 31.03
CA LEU A 154 23.21 39.77 32.05
C LEU A 154 22.44 40.53 33.14
N GLU A 155 22.88 41.73 33.50
CA GLU A 155 22.16 42.62 34.44
C GLU A 155 20.90 43.24 33.82
N THR A 156 20.92 43.51 32.51
CA THR A 156 19.76 44.06 31.78
C THR A 156 18.78 42.98 31.30
N ALA A 157 19.25 41.75 31.07
CA ALA A 157 18.40 40.62 30.79
C ALA A 157 17.56 40.29 32.03
N ASN A 158 16.27 40.61 31.97
CA ASN A 158 15.34 40.28 33.04
C ASN A 158 15.01 38.78 33.03
N LEU A 159 15.92 37.98 33.59
CA LEU A 159 15.80 36.53 33.69
C LEU A 159 14.54 36.09 34.44
N GLU A 160 14.06 36.90 35.38
CA GLU A 160 12.80 36.63 36.08
C GLU A 160 11.59 36.79 35.15
N GLN A 161 11.58 37.81 34.29
CA GLN A 161 10.53 37.98 33.28
C GLN A 161 10.52 36.80 32.30
N LEU A 162 11.67 36.38 31.77
CA LEU A 162 11.76 35.24 30.85
C LEU A 162 11.30 33.93 31.53
N ARG A 163 11.65 33.71 32.79
CA ARG A 163 11.15 32.56 33.56
C ARG A 163 9.64 32.63 33.78
N GLY A 164 9.10 33.82 34.03
CA GLY A 164 7.66 34.06 34.13
C GLY A 164 6.92 33.78 32.82
N GLU A 165 7.47 34.23 31.69
CA GLU A 165 6.93 33.97 30.35
C GLU A 165 6.93 32.47 30.03
N ILE A 166 8.03 31.75 30.32
CA ILE A 166 8.11 30.29 30.16
C ILE A 166 7.07 29.59 31.03
N ALA A 167 6.91 29.98 32.29
CA ALA A 167 5.91 29.39 33.18
C ALA A 167 4.48 29.64 32.67
N THR A 168 4.21 30.83 32.14
CA THR A 168 2.91 31.19 31.56
C THR A 168 2.61 30.38 30.31
N LEU A 169 3.59 30.24 29.40
CA LEU A 169 3.46 29.41 28.20
C LEU A 169 3.28 27.94 28.54
N ALA A 170 4.03 27.42 29.53
CA ALA A 170 3.88 26.05 29.98
C ALA A 170 2.47 25.78 30.54
N ALA A 171 1.94 26.71 31.35
CA ALA A 171 0.58 26.62 31.88
C ALA A 171 -0.49 26.72 30.77
N ALA A 172 -0.23 27.46 29.69
CA ALA A 172 -1.13 27.56 28.55
C ALA A 172 -1.14 26.31 27.66
N ILE A 173 -0.01 25.60 27.55
CA ILE A 173 0.13 24.40 26.72
C ILE A 173 -0.51 23.16 27.36
N GLU A 174 -0.54 23.08 28.69
CA GLU A 174 -1.09 21.92 29.39
C GLU A 174 -2.56 21.59 29.03
N PRO A 175 -3.52 22.54 29.01
CA PRO A 175 -4.88 22.25 28.57
C PRO A 175 -4.97 21.87 27.08
N GLU A 176 -4.09 22.41 26.23
CA GLU A 176 -4.01 22.00 24.81
C GLU A 176 -3.54 20.54 24.67
N ARG A 177 -2.67 20.05 25.57
CA ARG A 177 -2.27 18.64 25.62
C ARG A 177 -3.41 17.74 26.07
N GLU A 178 -4.14 18.14 27.11
CA GLU A 178 -5.29 17.39 27.61
C GLU A 178 -6.39 17.26 26.54
N THR A 179 -6.70 18.37 25.85
CA THR A 179 -7.67 18.36 24.74
C THR A 179 -7.21 17.49 23.57
N LEU A 180 -5.92 17.49 23.24
CA LEU A 180 -5.38 16.63 22.20
C LEU A 180 -5.48 15.13 22.57
N ALA A 181 -5.23 14.78 23.83
CA ALA A 181 -5.40 13.42 24.33
C ALA A 181 -6.87 12.96 24.26
N ALA A 182 -7.81 13.83 24.67
CA ALA A 182 -9.24 13.54 24.57
C ALA A 182 -9.70 13.36 23.11
N LEU A 183 -9.19 14.16 22.18
CA LEU A 183 -9.49 14.03 20.75
C LEU A 183 -8.91 12.72 20.16
N GLN A 184 -7.73 12.30 20.61
CA GLN A 184 -7.16 11.01 20.20
C GLN A 184 -8.02 9.84 20.67
N GLU A 185 -8.48 9.86 21.93
CA GLU A 185 -9.40 8.85 22.46
C GLU A 185 -10.72 8.82 21.66
N GLN A 186 -11.30 9.99 21.37
CA GLN A 186 -12.51 10.06 20.52
C GLN A 186 -12.28 9.48 19.12
N LYS A 187 -11.12 9.74 18.51
CA LYS A 187 -10.77 9.19 17.21
C LYS A 187 -10.68 7.66 17.24
N GLU A 188 -10.08 7.08 18.28
CA GLU A 188 -10.00 5.62 18.43
C GLU A 188 -11.38 4.99 18.62
N ASN A 189 -12.24 5.61 19.44
CA ASN A 189 -13.62 5.16 19.63
C ASN A 189 -14.42 5.17 18.32
N LEU A 190 -14.34 6.26 17.55
CA LEU A 190 -15.00 6.35 16.23
C LEU A 190 -14.46 5.32 15.24
N ALA A 191 -13.15 5.04 15.26
CA ALA A 191 -12.56 3.99 14.42
C ALA A 191 -13.11 2.61 14.79
N GLY A 192 -13.30 2.34 16.09
CA GLY A 192 -13.95 1.13 16.59
C GLY A 192 -15.41 1.01 16.12
N GLU A 193 -16.19 2.10 16.23
CA GLU A 193 -17.57 2.14 15.73
C GLU A 193 -17.66 1.90 14.22
N MET A 194 -16.79 2.53 13.43
CA MET A 194 -16.71 2.32 11.99
C MET A 194 -16.40 0.87 11.61
N ALA A 195 -15.49 0.22 12.33
CA ALA A 195 -15.17 -1.18 12.12
C ALA A 195 -16.40 -2.08 12.41
N ALA A 196 -17.11 -1.81 13.51
CA ALA A 196 -18.32 -2.54 13.87
C ALA A 196 -19.44 -2.38 12.82
N ILE A 197 -19.69 -1.15 12.35
CA ILE A 197 -20.66 -0.87 11.28
C ILE A 197 -20.27 -1.60 9.99
N SER A 198 -18.99 -1.60 9.64
CA SER A 198 -18.50 -2.28 8.42
C SER A 198 -18.74 -3.78 8.50
N GLN A 199 -18.50 -4.40 9.66
CA GLN A 199 -18.79 -5.81 9.89
C GLN A 199 -20.29 -6.10 9.84
N GLN A 200 -21.13 -5.23 10.41
CA GLN A 200 -22.59 -5.37 10.31
C GLN A 200 -23.07 -5.32 8.86
N LYS A 201 -22.54 -4.38 8.07
CA LYS A 201 -22.85 -4.26 6.64
C LYS A 201 -22.51 -5.54 5.87
N GLU A 202 -21.35 -6.13 6.14
CA GLU A 202 -20.92 -7.38 5.50
C GLU A 202 -21.88 -8.54 5.83
N ARG A 203 -22.21 -8.72 7.11
CA ARG A 203 -23.20 -9.74 7.55
C ARG A 203 -24.57 -9.54 6.91
N LEU A 204 -25.04 -8.31 6.81
CA LEU A 204 -26.31 -8.00 6.14
C LEU A 204 -26.25 -8.33 4.64
N MET A 205 -25.14 -8.05 3.98
CA MET A 205 -24.95 -8.37 2.56
C MET A 205 -24.93 -9.89 2.32
N GLU A 206 -24.27 -10.66 3.19
CA GLU A 206 -24.32 -12.12 3.18
C GLU A 206 -25.75 -12.64 3.38
N GLY A 207 -26.48 -12.08 4.35
CA GLY A 207 -27.89 -12.41 4.58
C GLY A 207 -28.79 -12.12 3.37
N ILE A 208 -28.61 -10.97 2.71
CA ILE A 208 -29.33 -10.63 1.48
C ILE A 208 -29.03 -11.65 0.37
N ASN A 209 -27.76 -12.02 0.19
CA ASN A 209 -27.36 -12.99 -0.82
C ASN A 209 -27.96 -14.38 -0.55
N TYR A 210 -28.01 -14.79 0.71
CA TYR A 210 -28.67 -16.03 1.14
C TYR A 210 -30.17 -16.02 0.85
N LEU A 211 -30.87 -14.93 1.18
CA LEU A 211 -32.31 -14.82 0.90
C LEU A 211 -32.59 -14.83 -0.61
N LYS A 212 -31.76 -14.13 -1.40
CA LYS A 212 -31.90 -14.10 -2.86
C LYS A 212 -31.73 -15.49 -3.47
N SER A 213 -30.74 -16.26 -3.01
CA SER A 213 -30.55 -17.63 -3.50
C SER A 213 -31.70 -18.55 -3.09
N GLY A 214 -32.24 -18.38 -1.87
CA GLY A 214 -33.43 -19.08 -1.39
C GLY A 214 -34.67 -18.80 -2.23
N ILE A 215 -34.95 -17.53 -2.55
CA ILE A 215 -36.06 -17.14 -3.45
C ILE A 215 -35.90 -17.80 -4.82
N SER A 216 -34.72 -17.68 -5.43
CA SER A 216 -34.47 -18.30 -6.74
C SER A 216 -34.56 -19.84 -6.70
N GLY A 217 -34.27 -20.47 -5.56
CA GLY A 217 -34.48 -21.90 -5.35
C GLY A 217 -35.97 -22.27 -5.31
N GLY A 218 -36.75 -21.56 -4.49
CA GLY A 218 -38.19 -21.77 -4.38
C GLY A 218 -38.96 -21.47 -5.68
N GLU A 219 -38.54 -20.48 -6.45
CA GLU A 219 -39.09 -20.21 -7.79
C GLU A 219 -38.87 -21.40 -8.74
N ARG A 220 -37.67 -22.00 -8.73
CA ARG A 220 -37.39 -23.19 -9.55
C ARG A 220 -38.24 -24.39 -9.12
N GLU A 221 -38.39 -24.61 -7.83
CA GLU A 221 -39.23 -25.68 -7.29
C GLU A 221 -40.70 -25.48 -7.66
N THR A 222 -41.21 -24.26 -7.53
CA THR A 222 -42.58 -23.88 -7.93
C THR A 222 -42.80 -24.11 -9.43
N ILE A 223 -41.85 -23.72 -10.28
CA ILE A 223 -41.90 -23.98 -11.72
C ILE A 223 -41.89 -25.50 -12.00
N GLY A 224 -41.10 -26.28 -11.25
CA GLY A 224 -41.08 -27.74 -11.32
C GLY A 224 -42.44 -28.36 -11.01
N LEU A 225 -43.01 -28.03 -9.85
CA LEU A 225 -44.34 -28.50 -9.43
C LEU A 225 -45.44 -28.07 -10.40
N ALA A 226 -45.39 -26.85 -10.93
CA ALA A 226 -46.35 -26.38 -11.93
C ALA A 226 -46.28 -27.21 -13.23
N ARG A 227 -45.07 -27.60 -13.68
CA ARG A 227 -44.90 -28.50 -14.83
C ARG A 227 -45.43 -29.89 -14.54
N GLU A 228 -45.17 -30.43 -13.35
CA GLU A 228 -45.72 -31.72 -12.94
C GLU A 228 -47.25 -31.71 -12.93
N MET A 229 -47.87 -30.68 -12.35
CA MET A 229 -49.33 -30.52 -12.36
C MET A 229 -49.88 -30.39 -13.78
N LEU A 230 -49.23 -29.63 -14.66
CA LEU A 230 -49.63 -29.53 -16.07
C LEU A 230 -49.59 -30.89 -16.76
N ASN A 231 -48.53 -31.67 -16.55
CA ASN A 231 -48.41 -33.02 -17.11
C ASN A 231 -49.51 -33.96 -16.58
N ILE A 232 -49.80 -33.93 -15.28
CA ILE A 232 -50.89 -34.72 -14.67
C ILE A 232 -52.23 -34.31 -15.27
N HIS A 233 -52.48 -33.00 -15.38
CA HIS A 233 -53.72 -32.48 -15.95
C HIS A 233 -53.89 -32.88 -17.43
N GLU A 234 -52.84 -32.80 -18.23
CA GLU A 234 -52.87 -33.25 -19.63
C GLU A 234 -53.11 -34.76 -19.75
N GLY A 235 -52.46 -35.57 -18.89
CA GLY A 235 -52.69 -37.01 -18.81
C GLY A 235 -54.14 -37.35 -18.46
N LEU A 236 -54.68 -36.74 -17.40
CA LEU A 236 -56.10 -36.92 -17.02
C LEU A 236 -57.05 -36.49 -18.13
N ARG A 237 -56.75 -35.39 -18.82
CA ARG A 237 -57.57 -34.92 -19.96
C ARG A 237 -57.57 -35.95 -21.09
N GLN A 238 -56.41 -36.55 -21.39
CA GLN A 238 -56.29 -37.57 -22.42
C GLN A 238 -57.04 -38.85 -22.03
N ASP A 239 -56.88 -39.33 -20.79
CA ASP A 239 -57.55 -40.52 -20.27
C ASP A 239 -59.07 -40.34 -20.26
N LEU A 240 -59.57 -39.18 -19.79
CA LEU A 240 -60.99 -38.83 -19.84
C LEU A 240 -61.51 -38.76 -21.28
N SER A 241 -60.74 -38.17 -22.20
CA SER A 241 -61.14 -38.11 -23.61
C SER A 241 -61.26 -39.50 -24.23
N VAL A 242 -60.36 -40.42 -23.88
CA VAL A 242 -60.40 -41.81 -24.35
C VAL A 242 -61.62 -42.53 -23.75
N SER A 243 -61.85 -42.39 -22.44
CA SER A 243 -63.00 -42.99 -21.78
C SER A 243 -64.33 -42.46 -22.31
N LEU A 244 -64.45 -41.15 -22.53
CA LEU A 244 -65.65 -40.53 -23.09
C LEU A 244 -65.92 -41.00 -24.53
N ALA A 245 -64.86 -41.13 -25.35
CA ALA A 245 -65.00 -41.66 -26.70
C ALA A 245 -65.52 -43.10 -26.70
N SER A 246 -65.04 -43.94 -25.77
CA SER A 246 -65.55 -45.31 -25.60
C SER A 246 -67.03 -45.33 -25.20
N ILE A 247 -67.42 -44.55 -24.17
CA ILE A 247 -68.81 -44.50 -23.71
C ILE A 247 -69.74 -43.99 -24.82
N LEU A 248 -69.32 -42.97 -25.58
CA LEU A 248 -70.07 -42.47 -26.73
C LEU A 248 -70.27 -43.54 -27.81
N ALA A 249 -69.25 -44.36 -28.08
CA ALA A 249 -69.36 -45.48 -29.00
C ALA A 249 -70.35 -46.54 -28.50
N ASP A 250 -70.31 -46.88 -27.21
CA ASP A 250 -71.23 -47.84 -26.59
C ASP A 250 -72.69 -47.35 -26.64
N VAL A 251 -72.94 -46.08 -26.30
CA VAL A 251 -74.26 -45.46 -26.41
C VAL A 251 -74.75 -45.45 -27.86
N GLY A 252 -73.86 -45.16 -28.82
CA GLY A 252 -74.17 -45.24 -30.24
C GLY A 252 -74.59 -46.65 -30.67
N SER A 253 -73.90 -47.68 -30.17
CA SER A 253 -74.25 -49.08 -30.41
C SER A 253 -75.63 -49.42 -29.84
N GLN A 254 -75.90 -49.06 -28.58
CA GLN A 254 -77.19 -49.29 -27.92
C GLN A 254 -78.36 -48.60 -28.64
N GLN A 255 -78.17 -47.37 -29.12
CA GLN A 255 -79.19 -46.70 -29.94
C GLN A 255 -79.47 -47.46 -31.25
N GLY A 256 -78.44 -48.03 -31.87
CA GLY A 256 -78.57 -48.87 -33.06
C GLY A 256 -79.37 -50.14 -32.78
N GLU A 257 -79.10 -50.82 -31.67
CA GLU A 257 -79.85 -52.00 -31.23
C GLU A 257 -81.31 -51.67 -30.93
N LEU A 258 -81.57 -50.57 -30.22
CA LEU A 258 -82.93 -50.13 -29.88
C LEU A 258 -83.74 -49.82 -31.14
N ARG A 259 -83.13 -49.22 -32.16
CA ARG A 259 -83.76 -49.04 -33.48
C ARG A 259 -84.12 -50.38 -34.13
N ARG A 260 -83.21 -51.36 -34.14
CA ARG A 260 -83.48 -52.71 -34.67
C ARG A 260 -84.62 -53.41 -33.94
N ILE A 261 -84.63 -53.36 -32.61
CA ILE A 261 -85.71 -53.93 -31.79
C ILE A 261 -87.05 -53.25 -32.14
N LYS A 262 -87.06 -51.92 -32.29
CA LYS A 262 -88.27 -51.18 -32.68
C LYS A 262 -88.80 -51.61 -34.05
N GLU A 263 -87.91 -51.80 -35.03
CA GLU A 263 -88.28 -52.34 -36.36
C GLU A 263 -88.86 -53.76 -36.25
N GLN A 264 -88.23 -54.64 -35.47
CA GLN A 264 -88.73 -56.01 -35.23
C GLN A 264 -90.11 -56.02 -34.58
N ILE A 265 -90.36 -55.17 -33.59
CA ILE A 265 -91.69 -55.03 -32.96
C ILE A 265 -92.72 -54.56 -33.99
N GLN A 266 -92.36 -53.61 -34.86
CA GLN A 266 -93.26 -53.15 -35.93
C GLN A 266 -93.64 -54.29 -36.88
N THR A 267 -92.67 -55.12 -37.28
CA THR A 267 -92.92 -56.31 -38.11
C THR A 267 -93.85 -57.30 -37.38
N ALA A 268 -93.57 -57.63 -36.12
CA ALA A 268 -94.40 -58.53 -35.33
C ALA A 268 -95.85 -58.03 -35.16
N VAL A 269 -96.04 -56.71 -34.98
CA VAL A 269 -97.38 -56.10 -34.94
C VAL A 269 -98.11 -56.24 -36.28
N GLN A 270 -97.40 -56.09 -37.41
CA GLN A 270 -98.01 -56.31 -38.73
C GLN A 270 -98.43 -57.77 -38.92
N GLU A 271 -97.59 -58.72 -38.54
CA GLU A 271 -97.90 -60.16 -38.59
C GLU A 271 -99.09 -60.52 -37.69
N PHE A 272 -99.13 -59.99 -36.47
CA PHE A 272 -100.23 -60.20 -35.54
C PHE A 272 -101.57 -59.65 -36.07
N ASN A 273 -101.55 -58.47 -36.70
CA ASN A 273 -102.74 -57.90 -37.34
C ASN A 273 -103.23 -58.75 -38.54
N GLN A 274 -102.30 -59.33 -39.31
CA GLN A 274 -102.66 -60.28 -40.38
C GLN A 274 -103.29 -61.54 -39.80
N TYR A 275 -102.74 -62.07 -38.71
CA TYR A 275 -103.29 -63.21 -38.01
C TYR A 275 -104.73 -62.94 -37.51
N GLN A 276 -104.97 -61.78 -36.87
CA GLN A 276 -106.32 -61.39 -36.43
C GLN A 276 -107.31 -61.32 -37.60
N ARG A 277 -106.91 -60.77 -38.75
CA ARG A 277 -107.77 -60.74 -39.96
C ARG A 277 -108.16 -62.15 -40.39
N ARG A 278 -107.21 -63.08 -40.48
CA ARG A 278 -107.48 -64.47 -40.89
C ARG A 278 -108.42 -65.19 -39.91
N VAL A 279 -108.26 -64.94 -38.61
CA VAL A 279 -109.17 -65.49 -37.58
C VAL A 279 -110.58 -64.92 -37.75
N GLY A 280 -110.71 -63.61 -38.00
CA GLY A 280 -112.00 -62.97 -38.27
C GLY A 280 -112.68 -63.51 -39.54
N GLU A 281 -111.93 -63.73 -40.62
CA GLU A 281 -112.43 -64.35 -41.85
C GLU A 281 -112.93 -65.79 -41.61
N MET A 282 -112.21 -66.59 -40.83
CA MET A 282 -112.64 -67.95 -40.45
C MET A 282 -113.90 -67.94 -39.60
N GLN A 283 -114.01 -67.03 -38.62
CA GLN A 283 -115.23 -66.88 -37.82
C GLN A 283 -116.43 -66.52 -38.71
N GLY A 284 -116.26 -65.62 -39.67
CA GLY A 284 -117.31 -65.28 -40.64
C GLY A 284 -117.75 -66.50 -41.47
N TYR A 285 -116.81 -67.32 -41.93
CA TYR A 285 -117.11 -68.56 -42.67
C TYR A 285 -117.92 -69.56 -41.85
N LEU A 286 -117.52 -69.78 -40.60
CA LEU A 286 -118.20 -70.70 -39.67
C LEU A 286 -119.63 -70.23 -39.36
N GLN A 287 -119.81 -68.92 -39.14
CA GLN A 287 -121.11 -68.36 -38.82
C GLN A 287 -122.08 -68.43 -40.02
N ALA A 288 -121.57 -68.21 -41.24
CA ALA A 288 -122.36 -68.38 -42.46
C ALA A 288 -122.79 -69.84 -42.68
N HIS A 289 -121.93 -70.82 -42.37
CA HIS A 289 -122.25 -72.25 -42.46
C HIS A 289 -123.35 -72.65 -41.48
N PHE A 290 -123.22 -72.23 -40.21
CA PHE A 290 -124.21 -72.51 -39.16
C PHE A 290 -125.60 -71.97 -39.49
N GLN A 291 -125.68 -70.76 -40.05
CA GLN A 291 -126.96 -70.16 -40.43
C GLN A 291 -127.65 -70.94 -41.56
N ARG A 292 -126.87 -71.46 -42.52
CA ARG A 292 -127.36 -72.21 -43.69
C ARG A 292 -127.90 -73.59 -43.31
N ASP A 293 -127.26 -74.27 -42.36
CA ASP A 293 -127.73 -75.55 -41.82
C ASP A 293 -129.04 -75.41 -41.03
N ARG A 294 -129.24 -74.26 -40.36
CA ARG A 294 -130.45 -73.96 -39.61
C ARG A 294 -131.69 -73.78 -40.50
N GLU A 295 -131.54 -73.19 -41.69
CA GLU A 295 -132.63 -72.98 -42.64
C GLU A 295 -133.06 -74.27 -43.36
N LEU A 296 -132.13 -75.22 -43.58
CA LEU A 296 -132.44 -76.52 -44.18
C LEU A 296 -133.25 -77.46 -43.26
N GLY A 297 -133.18 -77.26 -41.94
CA GLY A 297 -133.86 -78.10 -40.95
C GLY A 297 -135.38 -77.91 -40.82
N GLN A 298 -135.97 -76.89 -41.45
CA GLN A 298 -137.40 -76.56 -41.28
C GLN A 298 -138.36 -77.17 -42.33
N LEU A 299 -137.86 -77.91 -43.34
CA LEU A 299 -138.62 -78.24 -44.56
C LEU A 299 -138.90 -79.74 -44.83
N LEU A 300 -138.70 -80.66 -43.88
CA LEU A 300 -139.03 -82.10 -44.05
C LEU A 300 -139.73 -82.70 -42.81
N PRO A 301 -140.82 -83.48 -42.97
CA PRO A 301 -141.55 -84.09 -41.86
C PRO A 301 -140.82 -85.36 -41.37
N VAL A 302 -140.38 -85.36 -40.11
CA VAL A 302 -139.65 -86.49 -39.51
C VAL A 302 -140.38 -87.01 -38.28
N ASP A 303 -140.56 -88.33 -38.26
CA ASP A 303 -141.25 -89.16 -37.27
C ASP A 303 -140.65 -88.99 -35.85
N GLN A 304 -141.32 -88.21 -34.99
CA GLN A 304 -140.83 -87.78 -33.67
C GLN A 304 -140.47 -88.92 -32.72
N GLN A 305 -141.08 -90.11 -32.85
CA GLN A 305 -140.80 -91.23 -31.95
C GLN A 305 -139.39 -91.81 -32.16
N LYS A 306 -138.84 -91.75 -33.39
CA LYS A 306 -137.49 -92.24 -33.66
C LYS A 306 -136.41 -91.26 -33.21
N VAL A 307 -136.68 -89.96 -33.31
CA VAL A 307 -135.76 -88.90 -32.87
C VAL A 307 -135.64 -88.90 -31.35
N ASN A 308 -136.73 -89.05 -30.61
CA ASN A 308 -136.66 -89.12 -29.14
C ASN A 308 -135.88 -90.35 -28.66
N ASN A 309 -136.06 -91.52 -29.30
CA ASN A 309 -135.25 -92.71 -28.96
C ASN A 309 -133.76 -92.53 -29.30
N LEU A 310 -133.42 -91.75 -30.33
CA LEU A 310 -132.02 -91.41 -30.65
C LEU A 310 -131.43 -90.39 -29.69
N ILE A 311 -132.21 -89.40 -29.25
CA ILE A 311 -131.78 -88.43 -28.24
C ILE A 311 -131.53 -89.12 -26.90
N ASP A 312 -132.40 -90.04 -26.48
CA ASP A 312 -132.19 -90.81 -25.25
C ASP A 312 -130.95 -91.72 -25.35
N ASN A 313 -130.70 -92.32 -26.53
CA ASN A 313 -129.47 -93.10 -26.77
C ASN A 313 -128.21 -92.24 -26.80
N ILE A 314 -128.26 -91.02 -27.36
CA ILE A 314 -127.13 -90.09 -27.37
C ILE A 314 -126.86 -89.57 -25.96
N GLN A 315 -127.89 -89.30 -25.16
CA GLN A 315 -127.73 -88.92 -23.75
C GLN A 315 -127.13 -90.06 -22.92
N GLN A 316 -127.53 -91.31 -23.16
CA GLN A 316 -126.86 -92.47 -22.55
C GLN A 316 -125.41 -92.64 -23.00
N ASN A 317 -125.10 -92.47 -24.29
CA ASN A 317 -123.73 -92.56 -24.81
C ASN A 317 -122.83 -91.41 -24.34
N LEU A 318 -123.36 -90.19 -24.18
CA LEU A 318 -122.61 -89.06 -23.61
C LEU A 318 -122.33 -89.29 -22.12
N ALA A 319 -123.30 -89.82 -21.36
CA ALA A 319 -123.05 -90.22 -19.98
C ALA A 319 -121.99 -91.35 -19.88
N GLN A 320 -121.95 -92.26 -20.87
CA GLN A 320 -120.91 -93.27 -20.99
C GLN A 320 -119.55 -92.66 -21.35
N MET A 321 -119.48 -91.74 -22.33
CA MET A 321 -118.24 -91.06 -22.72
C MET A 321 -117.71 -90.13 -21.63
N ASP A 322 -118.55 -89.44 -20.86
CA ASP A 322 -118.12 -88.68 -19.69
C ASP A 322 -117.62 -89.61 -18.57
N GLY A 323 -118.22 -90.79 -18.43
CA GLY A 323 -117.71 -91.88 -17.59
C GLY A 323 -116.34 -92.38 -18.07
N GLU A 324 -116.13 -92.55 -19.37
CA GLU A 324 -114.86 -92.96 -19.98
C GLU A 324 -113.81 -91.85 -19.96
N LEU A 325 -114.19 -90.57 -20.07
CA LEU A 325 -113.29 -89.42 -19.90
C LEU A 325 -112.92 -89.23 -18.44
N ALA A 326 -113.84 -89.45 -17.50
CA ALA A 326 -113.53 -89.49 -16.07
C ALA A 326 -112.60 -90.68 -15.76
N ALA A 327 -112.83 -91.86 -16.34
CA ALA A 327 -111.96 -93.01 -16.21
C ALA A 327 -110.60 -92.79 -16.87
N ALA A 328 -110.54 -92.17 -18.05
CA ALA A 328 -109.29 -91.83 -18.73
C ALA A 328 -108.52 -90.75 -17.97
N ARG A 329 -109.19 -89.78 -17.34
CA ARG A 329 -108.57 -88.81 -16.41
C ARG A 329 -108.07 -89.48 -15.13
N SER A 330 -108.77 -90.50 -14.62
CA SER A 330 -108.30 -91.34 -13.50
C SER A 330 -107.06 -92.16 -13.90
N VAL A 331 -107.03 -92.74 -15.09
CA VAL A 331 -105.88 -93.49 -15.63
C VAL A 331 -104.70 -92.57 -15.98
N LEU A 332 -104.95 -91.34 -16.43
CA LEU A 332 -103.90 -90.33 -16.63
C LEU A 332 -103.33 -89.82 -15.31
N ALA A 333 -104.17 -89.67 -14.27
CA ALA A 333 -103.73 -89.35 -12.91
C ALA A 333 -102.94 -90.51 -12.26
N GLU A 334 -103.38 -91.77 -12.42
CA GLU A 334 -102.66 -92.95 -11.92
C GLU A 334 -101.37 -93.26 -12.68
N SER A 335 -101.28 -92.96 -13.98
CA SER A 335 -100.04 -93.13 -14.75
C SER A 335 -99.01 -92.03 -14.51
N GLN A 336 -99.43 -90.81 -14.12
CA GLN A 336 -98.51 -89.77 -13.67
C GLN A 336 -98.00 -89.99 -12.23
N GLN A 337 -98.70 -90.78 -11.40
CA GLN A 337 -98.22 -91.19 -10.07
C GLN A 337 -97.29 -92.42 -10.08
N LYS A 338 -97.30 -93.27 -11.12
CA LYS A 338 -96.52 -94.54 -11.17
C LYS A 338 -95.08 -94.46 -11.69
N ILE A 339 -94.57 -93.29 -12.10
CA ILE A 339 -93.18 -93.16 -12.64
C ILE A 339 -92.26 -92.35 -11.71
N THR A 340 -92.77 -91.83 -10.58
CA THR A 340 -91.93 -91.35 -9.46
C THR A 340 -92.16 -92.28 -8.28
N LEU A 341 -91.39 -93.37 -8.31
CA LEU A 341 -91.30 -94.49 -7.37
C LEU A 341 -92.50 -95.44 -7.45
N SER A 342 -92.32 -96.57 -8.15
CA SER A 342 -93.01 -97.80 -7.74
C SER A 342 -92.73 -97.96 -6.26
N PHE A 343 -93.72 -98.32 -5.44
CA PHE A 343 -93.70 -98.29 -3.97
C PHE A 343 -94.31 -97.01 -3.38
#